data_AF-A0ABD2TKH1-F1
#
_entry.id   AF-A0ABD2TKH1-F1
#
_cell.length_a   1.000
_cell.length_b   1.000
_cell.length_c   1.000
_cell.angle_alpha   90.00
_cell.angle_beta   90.00
_cell.angle_gamma   90.00
#
_symmetry.space_group_name_H-M   'P 1'
#
loop_
_entity.id
_entity.type
_entity.pdbx_description
1 polymer ?
#
loop_
_entity_poly.entity_id
_entity_poly.type
_entity_poly.pdbx_seq_one_letter_code
_entity_poly.pdbx_strand_id
1 'polypeptide(L)'
;MSKPVWKQADPRFVWNKNLLEELVENMLDGFVIPLLQGSFQTGHLKLKDSPATIALISRRCTRRLGTRLWRRGANLEGDAANFIETEQLLEFEGFRSSFLQIRGSIPLLWEQIVDLSYKPRLNIIDHEETPKVVERHFHDLLQRYGHVVAVDLTNKQGDEGLLSAAYAAEIQKLSSVRYVSFDFHHCCGGSNFDNIQLLYDQIAEDFEKNGWADTFS
;
A
#
# COMPACT_ATOMS: atom_id res chain seq x y z
N MET A 1 19.82 -3.18 27.88
CA MET A 1 18.59 -2.38 27.88
C MET A 1 17.96 -2.50 26.50
N SER A 2 16.66 -2.75 26.40
CA SER A 2 15.95 -2.77 25.11
C SER A 2 16.04 -1.38 24.46
N LYS A 3 16.12 -1.33 23.13
CA LYS A 3 16.09 -0.05 22.40
C LYS A 3 14.75 0.66 22.71
N PRO A 4 14.74 2.00 22.92
CA PRO A 4 13.50 2.77 23.00
C PRO A 4 12.56 2.44 21.85
N VAL A 5 11.24 2.39 22.12
CA VAL A 5 10.21 1.97 21.14
C VAL A 5 10.31 2.80 19.86
N TRP A 6 10.50 4.10 19.98
CA TRP A 6 10.60 5.01 18.83
C TRP A 6 11.81 4.74 17.92
N LYS A 7 12.91 4.21 18.45
CA LYS A 7 14.10 3.82 17.67
C LYS A 7 13.90 2.51 16.90
N GLN A 8 12.83 1.77 17.21
CA GLN A 8 12.44 0.55 16.51
C GLN A 8 11.30 0.78 15.50
N ALA A 9 10.62 1.92 15.60
CA ALA A 9 9.49 2.24 14.73
C ALA A 9 9.96 2.52 13.29
N ASP A 10 9.18 2.06 12.31
CA ASP A 10 9.40 2.44 10.92
C ASP A 10 9.02 3.93 10.74
N PRO A 11 9.97 4.82 10.42
CA PRO A 11 9.72 6.25 10.31
C PRO A 11 8.67 6.60 9.25
N ARG A 12 8.44 5.72 8.26
CA ARG A 12 7.40 5.91 7.24
C ARG A 12 6.00 5.97 7.86
N PHE A 13 5.77 5.35 9.02
CA PHE A 13 4.45 5.25 9.64
C PHE A 13 4.29 6.06 10.93
N VAL A 14 5.33 6.78 11.36
CA VAL A 14 5.25 7.66 12.54
C VAL A 14 4.53 8.96 12.17
N TRP A 15 3.22 9.00 12.39
CA TRP A 15 2.36 10.13 12.01
C TRP A 15 2.69 11.41 12.77
N ASN A 16 2.98 11.30 14.06
CA ASN A 16 3.29 12.41 14.94
C ASN A 16 4.79 12.76 14.98
N LYS A 17 5.60 12.35 13.99
CA LYS A 17 7.06 12.49 14.02
C LYS A 17 7.51 13.93 14.34
N ASN A 18 6.88 14.93 13.72
CA ASN A 18 7.22 16.34 13.91
C ASN A 18 6.92 16.81 15.35
N LEU A 19 5.88 16.24 16.00
CA LEU A 19 5.55 16.56 17.39
C LEU A 19 6.52 15.90 18.39
N LEU A 20 7.23 14.87 17.94
CA LEU A 20 8.18 14.12 18.77
C LEU A 20 9.61 14.69 18.69
N GLU A 21 9.91 15.59 17.76
CA GLU A 21 11.26 16.13 17.51
C GLU A 21 11.88 16.72 18.79
N GLU A 22 11.16 17.60 19.48
CA GLU A 22 11.64 18.24 20.72
C GLU A 22 11.90 17.21 21.83
N LEU A 23 11.06 16.17 21.95
CA LEU A 23 11.25 15.11 22.94
C LEU A 23 12.50 14.27 22.64
N VAL A 24 12.75 14.01 21.36
CA VAL A 24 13.95 13.28 20.90
C VAL A 24 15.21 14.11 21.15
N GLU A 25 15.19 15.40 20.82
CA GLU A 25 16.32 16.32 21.03
C GLU A 25 16.68 16.46 22.52
N ASN A 26 15.67 16.47 23.40
CA ASN A 26 15.86 16.52 24.85
C ASN A 26 16.16 15.14 25.48
N MET A 27 16.40 14.09 24.67
CA MET A 27 16.69 12.72 25.13
C MET A 27 15.62 12.14 26.07
N LEU A 28 14.36 12.56 25.90
CA LEU A 28 13.22 12.12 26.70
C LEU A 28 12.65 10.80 26.15
N ASP A 29 13.52 9.81 25.93
CA ASP A 29 13.22 8.54 25.24
C ASP A 29 11.95 7.83 25.78
N GLY A 30 11.66 7.95 27.08
CA GLY A 30 10.48 7.37 27.73
C GLY A 30 9.15 8.04 27.39
N PHE A 31 9.16 9.26 26.85
CA PHE A 31 7.98 10.03 26.44
C PHE A 31 7.78 10.02 24.92
N VAL A 32 8.75 9.53 24.15
CA VAL A 32 8.66 9.47 22.69
C VAL A 32 7.80 8.27 22.29
N ILE A 33 6.49 8.51 22.11
CA ILE A 33 5.52 7.48 21.71
C ILE A 33 5.09 7.69 20.25
N PRO A 34 5.54 6.83 19.31
CA PRO A 34 5.10 6.86 17.92
C PRO A 34 3.62 6.52 17.80
N LEU A 35 2.90 7.31 16.99
CA LEU A 35 1.50 7.07 16.67
C LEU A 35 1.35 6.68 15.20
N LEU A 36 0.55 5.65 14.94
CA LEU A 36 0.15 5.24 13.61
C LEU A 36 -1.11 5.99 13.19
N GLN A 37 -1.16 6.42 11.92
CA GLN A 37 -2.42 6.83 11.30
C GLN A 37 -3.00 5.65 10.52
N GLY A 38 -4.22 5.23 10.87
CA GLY A 38 -4.91 4.15 10.15
C GLY A 38 -5.99 3.49 11.00
N SER A 39 -6.06 2.16 10.97
CA SER A 39 -7.07 1.38 11.70
C SER A 39 -6.49 0.14 12.34
N PHE A 40 -7.04 -0.23 13.49
CA PHE A 40 -6.78 -1.50 14.15
C PHE A 40 -8.13 -2.14 14.47
N GLN A 41 -8.33 -3.38 14.05
CA GLN A 41 -9.53 -4.15 14.32
C GLN A 41 -9.11 -5.55 14.74
N THR A 42 -9.84 -6.15 15.67
CA THR A 42 -9.62 -7.52 16.11
C THR A 42 -10.95 -8.25 16.18
N GLY A 43 -10.93 -9.52 15.78
CA GLY A 43 -12.08 -10.42 15.82
C GLY A 43 -11.66 -11.75 16.43
N HIS A 44 -12.50 -12.28 17.32
CA HIS A 44 -12.33 -13.62 17.86
C HIS A 44 -13.30 -14.56 17.16
N LEU A 45 -12.80 -15.70 16.72
CA LEU A 45 -13.58 -16.74 16.07
C LEU A 45 -13.16 -18.11 16.60
N LYS A 46 -13.88 -19.15 16.17
CA LYS A 46 -13.47 -20.54 16.38
C LYS A 46 -13.10 -21.16 15.04
N LEU A 47 -11.91 -21.75 14.97
CA LEU A 47 -11.47 -22.56 13.84
C LEU A 47 -11.37 -24.00 14.32
N LYS A 48 -12.19 -24.90 13.76
CA LYS A 48 -12.26 -26.33 14.16
C LYS A 48 -12.39 -26.49 15.68
N ASP A 49 -13.31 -25.74 16.29
CA ASP A 49 -13.60 -25.66 17.74
C ASP A 49 -12.55 -25.01 18.64
N SER A 50 -11.34 -24.77 18.14
CA SER A 50 -10.29 -24.05 18.85
C SER A 50 -10.43 -22.53 18.67
N PRO A 51 -10.18 -21.73 19.72
CA PRO A 51 -10.24 -20.28 19.64
C PRO A 51 -9.14 -19.73 18.72
N ALA A 52 -9.51 -18.79 17.85
CA ALA A 52 -8.58 -18.06 17.00
C ALA A 52 -8.85 -16.55 17.12
N THR A 53 -7.80 -15.77 16.99
CA THR A 53 -7.89 -14.30 16.93
C THR A 53 -7.35 -13.84 15.59
N ILE A 54 -8.13 -13.03 14.88
CA ILE A 54 -7.68 -12.32 13.68
C ILE A 54 -7.60 -10.84 14.02
N ALA A 55 -6.46 -10.23 13.77
CA ALA A 55 -6.30 -8.78 13.83
C ALA A 55 -6.01 -8.22 12.43
N LEU A 56 -6.59 -7.07 12.12
CA LEU A 56 -6.35 -6.34 10.89
C LEU A 56 -5.79 -4.96 11.27
N ILE A 57 -4.56 -4.70 10.85
CA ILE A 57 -3.86 -3.44 11.09
C ILE A 57 -3.66 -2.75 9.75
N SER A 58 -4.14 -1.53 9.59
CA SER A 58 -3.82 -0.71 8.43
C SER A 58 -3.07 0.54 8.89
N ARG A 59 -1.91 0.82 8.28
CA ARG A 59 -1.05 1.95 8.60
C ARG A 59 -0.75 2.77 7.34
N ARG A 60 -0.95 4.08 7.43
CA ARG A 60 -0.77 5.04 6.33
C ARG A 60 0.63 5.65 6.39
N CYS A 61 1.33 5.60 5.26
CA CYS A 61 2.66 6.16 5.11
C CYS A 61 2.63 7.70 5.09
N THR A 62 3.64 8.30 5.72
CA THR A 62 3.78 9.74 5.92
C THR A 62 4.69 10.42 4.90
N ARG A 63 5.33 9.67 4.00
CA ARG A 63 6.28 10.22 3.00
C ARG A 63 5.62 11.18 2.01
N ARG A 64 4.37 10.91 1.61
CA ARG A 64 3.57 11.79 0.74
C ARG A 64 2.16 12.02 1.29
N LEU A 65 2.09 12.69 2.45
CA LEU A 65 0.82 13.07 3.07
C LEU A 65 0.09 14.15 2.27
N GLY A 66 -1.23 14.01 2.17
CA GLY A 66 -2.12 15.00 1.59
C GLY A 66 -3.56 14.51 1.57
N THR A 67 -4.51 15.41 1.37
CA THR A 67 -5.91 15.06 1.17
C THR A 67 -6.08 14.41 -0.20
N ARG A 68 -7.01 13.45 -0.32
CA ARG A 68 -7.18 12.57 -1.50
C ARG A 68 -7.30 13.34 -2.82
N LEU A 69 -7.94 14.50 -2.82
CA LEU A 69 -8.12 15.34 -4.01
C LEU A 69 -6.90 16.22 -4.32
N TRP A 70 -6.06 16.52 -3.33
CA TRP A 70 -4.94 17.46 -3.46
C TRP A 70 -3.60 16.77 -3.62
N ARG A 71 -3.51 15.46 -3.32
CA ARG A 71 -2.31 14.65 -3.57
C ARG A 71 -2.65 13.31 -4.20
N ARG A 72 -2.20 13.17 -5.44
CA ARG A 72 -2.22 11.96 -6.26
C ARG A 72 -0.81 11.71 -6.81
N GLY A 73 -0.63 10.56 -7.46
CA GLY A 73 0.65 10.17 -8.05
C GLY A 73 1.79 10.01 -7.06
N ALA A 74 2.99 9.90 -7.60
CA ALA A 74 4.25 9.92 -6.88
C ALA A 74 4.84 11.34 -6.80
N ASN A 75 5.81 11.56 -5.91
CA ASN A 75 6.76 12.68 -6.01
C ASN A 75 8.00 12.25 -6.83
N LEU A 76 8.94 13.17 -7.03
CA LEU A 76 10.21 12.89 -7.69
C LEU A 76 11.07 11.83 -6.97
N GLU A 77 10.86 11.63 -5.66
CA GLU A 77 11.55 10.61 -4.87
C GLU A 77 10.96 9.19 -5.03
N GLY A 78 9.84 9.04 -5.75
CA GLY A 78 9.15 7.74 -5.91
C GLY A 78 8.16 7.42 -4.79
N ASP A 79 7.87 8.35 -3.88
CA ASP A 79 6.87 8.16 -2.84
C ASP A 79 5.46 8.32 -3.42
N ALA A 80 4.70 7.23 -3.48
CA ALA A 80 3.31 7.26 -3.91
C ALA A 80 2.39 7.88 -2.84
N ALA A 81 1.44 8.73 -3.27
CA ALA A 81 0.43 9.28 -2.38
C ALA A 81 -0.53 8.18 -1.89
N ASN A 82 -1.05 8.33 -0.67
CA ASN A 82 -1.98 7.37 -0.06
C ASN A 82 -1.43 5.94 0.02
N PHE A 83 -0.11 5.79 0.19
CA PHE A 83 0.50 4.49 0.43
C PHE A 83 0.09 3.95 1.81
N ILE A 84 -0.45 2.73 1.84
CA ILE A 84 -0.98 2.05 3.02
C ILE A 84 -0.44 0.63 3.03
N GLU A 85 -0.01 0.18 4.21
CA GLU A 85 0.24 -1.23 4.52
C GLU A 85 -0.94 -1.75 5.33
N THR A 86 -1.54 -2.85 4.89
CA THR A 86 -2.58 -3.58 5.63
C THR A 86 -2.03 -4.96 5.96
N GLU A 87 -1.95 -5.25 7.26
CA GLU A 87 -1.42 -6.48 7.82
C GLU A 87 -2.54 -7.26 8.50
N GLN A 88 -2.75 -8.51 8.07
CA GLN A 88 -3.62 -9.47 8.71
C GLN A 88 -2.78 -10.39 9.60
N LEU A 89 -3.08 -10.39 10.89
CA LEU A 89 -2.48 -11.29 11.87
C LEU A 89 -3.49 -12.37 12.24
N LEU A 90 -3.06 -13.62 12.25
CA LEU A 90 -3.83 -14.75 12.78
C LEU A 90 -3.06 -15.37 13.93
N GLU A 91 -3.72 -15.50 15.07
CA GLU A 91 -3.23 -16.27 16.21
C GLU A 91 -4.17 -17.45 16.45
N PHE A 92 -3.63 -18.66 16.37
CA PHE A 92 -4.39 -19.90 16.48
C PHE A 92 -3.52 -20.99 17.11
N GLU A 93 -3.96 -21.58 18.23
CA GLU A 93 -3.25 -22.68 18.91
C GLU A 93 -1.74 -22.44 19.16
N GLY A 94 -1.35 -21.19 19.48
CA GLY A 94 0.05 -20.80 19.68
C GLY A 94 0.84 -20.53 18.40
N PHE A 95 0.27 -20.79 17.23
CA PHE A 95 0.78 -20.35 15.94
C PHE A 95 0.39 -18.88 15.71
N ARG A 96 1.34 -18.11 15.17
CA ARG A 96 1.12 -16.74 14.72
C ARG A 96 1.53 -16.62 13.27
N SER A 97 0.63 -16.13 12.43
CA SER A 97 0.94 -15.78 11.05
C SER A 97 0.62 -14.32 10.76
N SER A 98 1.38 -13.73 9.84
CA SER A 98 1.17 -12.38 9.33
C SER A 98 1.15 -12.37 7.81
N PHE A 99 0.24 -11.59 7.23
CA PHE A 99 0.15 -11.34 5.80
C PHE A 99 -0.02 -9.86 5.51
N LEU A 100 0.83 -9.33 4.65
CA LEU A 100 0.92 -7.92 4.34
C LEU A 100 0.47 -7.64 2.91
N GLN A 101 -0.42 -6.67 2.75
CA GLN A 101 -0.80 -6.10 1.47
C GLN A 101 -0.48 -4.61 1.45
N ILE A 102 0.01 -4.13 0.31
CA ILE A 102 0.28 -2.71 0.08
C ILE A 102 -0.70 -2.14 -0.93
N ARG A 103 -1.08 -0.87 -0.73
CA ARG A 103 -1.92 -0.11 -1.65
C ARG A 103 -1.40 1.31 -1.74
N GLY A 104 -1.34 1.87 -2.94
CA GLY A 104 -0.97 3.27 -3.15
C GLY A 104 -1.64 3.88 -4.38
N SER A 105 -1.40 5.16 -4.61
CA SER A 105 -1.71 5.79 -5.91
C SER A 105 -0.77 5.23 -6.99
N ILE A 106 -1.23 5.21 -8.24
CA ILE A 106 -0.38 4.88 -9.40
C ILE A 106 0.89 5.75 -9.36
N PRO A 107 2.11 5.16 -9.40
CA PRO A 107 3.37 5.85 -9.12
C PRO A 107 3.89 6.67 -10.32
N LEU A 108 3.00 7.38 -11.00
CA LEU A 108 3.32 8.35 -12.04
C LEU A 108 3.27 9.77 -11.49
N LEU A 109 3.83 10.72 -12.23
CA LEU A 109 3.62 12.14 -11.98
C LEU A 109 2.27 12.56 -12.58
N TRP A 110 1.25 12.62 -11.72
CA TRP A 110 -0.10 13.01 -12.14
C TRP A 110 -0.86 13.68 -11.00
N GLU A 111 -1.83 14.49 -11.37
CA GLU A 111 -2.67 15.24 -10.46
C GLU A 111 -4.14 15.15 -10.86
N GLN A 112 -5.00 15.51 -9.91
CA GLN A 112 -6.43 15.63 -10.14
C GLN A 112 -6.80 17.09 -9.89
N ILE A 113 -7.22 17.79 -10.93
CA ILE A 113 -7.47 19.24 -10.85
C ILE A 113 -8.79 19.43 -10.12
N VAL A 114 -8.73 19.85 -8.86
CA VAL A 114 -9.92 20.06 -8.03
C VAL A 114 -10.74 21.22 -8.58
N ASP A 115 -11.93 20.91 -9.09
CA ASP A 115 -12.95 21.87 -9.51
C ASP A 115 -14.29 21.55 -8.83
N LEU A 116 -15.35 22.30 -9.16
CA LEU A 116 -16.70 22.04 -8.64
C LEU A 116 -17.39 20.83 -9.31
N SER A 117 -16.67 20.04 -10.12
CA SER A 117 -17.25 18.90 -10.82
C SER A 117 -17.34 17.66 -9.92
N TYR A 118 -18.27 16.76 -10.27
CA TYR A 118 -18.46 15.50 -9.55
C TYR A 118 -17.23 14.57 -9.66
N LYS A 119 -16.53 14.60 -10.80
CA LYS A 119 -15.30 13.84 -11.04
C LYS A 119 -14.23 14.79 -11.61
N PRO A 120 -13.36 15.36 -10.76
CA PRO A 120 -12.35 16.29 -11.23
C PRO A 120 -11.39 15.61 -12.20
N ARG A 121 -10.99 16.36 -13.24
CA ARG A 121 -10.21 15.84 -14.37
C ARG A 121 -8.81 15.38 -13.94
N LEU A 122 -8.36 14.32 -14.58
CA LEU A 122 -7.02 13.78 -14.39
C LEU A 122 -6.05 14.48 -15.35
N ASN A 123 -4.88 14.88 -14.85
CA ASN A 123 -3.80 15.43 -15.66
C ASN A 123 -2.52 14.61 -15.42
N ILE A 124 -2.03 13.94 -16.46
CA ILE A 124 -0.73 13.25 -16.44
C ILE A 124 0.31 14.30 -16.80
N ILE A 125 1.31 14.46 -15.93
CA ILE A 125 2.36 15.45 -16.12
C ILE A 125 3.45 14.79 -16.96
N ASP A 126 3.60 15.23 -18.21
CA ASP A 126 4.72 14.82 -19.04
C ASP A 126 6.02 15.43 -18.49
N HIS A 127 6.89 14.56 -18.00
CA HIS A 127 8.11 14.95 -17.30
C HIS A 127 9.18 13.88 -17.50
N GLU A 128 10.39 14.31 -17.86
CA GLU A 128 11.51 13.44 -18.23
C GLU A 128 11.94 12.46 -17.13
N GLU A 129 11.79 12.84 -15.86
CA GLU A 129 12.08 11.97 -14.71
C GLU A 129 11.01 10.91 -14.42
N THR A 130 9.85 10.91 -15.10
CA THR A 130 8.76 9.94 -14.83
C THR A 130 9.23 8.48 -14.82
N PRO A 131 10.04 8.00 -15.79
CA PRO A 131 10.56 6.64 -15.77
C PRO A 131 11.40 6.35 -14.51
N LYS A 132 12.24 7.31 -14.09
CA LYS A 132 13.08 7.18 -12.89
C LYS A 132 12.25 7.19 -11.61
N VAL A 133 11.14 7.94 -11.57
CA VAL A 133 10.20 7.95 -10.45
C VAL A 133 9.58 6.57 -10.26
N VAL A 134 9.13 5.93 -11.35
CA VAL A 134 8.57 4.58 -11.33
C VAL A 134 9.62 3.56 -10.91
N GLU A 135 10.85 3.67 -11.44
CA GLU A 135 11.98 2.82 -11.04
C GLU A 135 12.31 2.96 -9.55
N ARG A 136 12.46 4.19 -9.03
CA ARG A 136 12.70 4.46 -7.59
C ARG A 136 11.60 3.87 -6.72
N HIS A 137 10.34 4.04 -7.12
CA HIS A 137 9.20 3.50 -6.40
C HIS A 137 9.30 1.98 -6.26
N PHE A 138 9.45 1.27 -7.37
CA PHE A 138 9.50 -0.19 -7.36
C PHE A 138 10.80 -0.74 -6.76
N HIS A 139 11.91 -0.02 -6.89
CA HIS A 139 13.14 -0.37 -6.20
C HIS A 139 12.95 -0.36 -4.66
N ASP A 140 12.30 0.68 -4.11
CA ASP A 140 11.95 0.76 -2.69
C ASP A 140 11.00 -0.37 -2.26
N LEU A 141 10.01 -0.72 -3.09
CA LEU A 141 9.11 -1.84 -2.80
C LEU A 141 9.84 -3.19 -2.80
N LEU A 142 10.63 -3.47 -3.83
CA LEU A 142 11.35 -4.74 -3.97
C LEU A 142 12.37 -4.93 -2.84
N GLN A 143 13.05 -3.87 -2.41
CA GLN A 143 13.98 -3.93 -1.28
C GLN A 143 13.29 -4.27 0.05
N ARG A 144 12.05 -3.83 0.24
CA ARG A 144 11.34 -3.98 1.52
C ARG A 144 10.50 -5.26 1.60
N TYR A 145 9.82 -5.60 0.52
CA TYR A 145 8.84 -6.68 0.49
C TYR A 145 9.31 -7.87 -0.34
N GLY A 146 10.47 -7.78 -1.01
CA GLY A 146 10.96 -8.84 -1.88
C GLY A 146 10.18 -8.87 -3.19
N HIS A 147 9.45 -9.95 -3.46
CA HIS A 147 8.68 -10.09 -4.68
C HIS A 147 7.41 -9.21 -4.64
N VAL A 148 7.16 -8.46 -5.71
CA VAL A 148 6.05 -7.51 -5.80
C VAL A 148 5.27 -7.75 -7.08
N VAL A 149 3.95 -7.87 -6.94
CA VAL A 149 3.00 -7.87 -8.06
C VAL A 149 2.19 -6.59 -8.03
N ALA A 150 2.26 -5.83 -9.11
CA ALA A 150 1.49 -4.61 -9.30
C ALA A 150 0.15 -4.96 -9.95
N VAL A 151 -0.93 -4.86 -9.17
CA VAL A 151 -2.30 -5.06 -9.65
C VAL A 151 -2.96 -3.70 -9.90
N ASP A 152 -3.29 -3.43 -11.16
CA ASP A 152 -4.06 -2.25 -11.56
C ASP A 152 -5.54 -2.63 -11.75
N LEU A 153 -6.40 -1.99 -10.96
CA LEU A 153 -7.85 -2.21 -10.94
C LEU A 153 -8.64 -1.05 -11.57
N THR A 154 -7.95 -0.13 -12.26
CA THR A 154 -8.58 1.05 -12.85
C THR A 154 -9.53 0.70 -13.99
N ASN A 155 -10.51 1.58 -14.21
CA ASN A 155 -11.38 1.47 -15.39
C ASN A 155 -10.54 1.71 -16.65
N LYS A 156 -10.69 0.86 -17.67
CA LYS A 156 -9.94 1.00 -18.93
C LYS A 156 -10.51 2.09 -19.86
N GLN A 157 -11.58 2.77 -19.45
CA GLN A 157 -12.23 3.84 -20.21
C GLN A 157 -12.01 5.23 -19.59
N GLY A 158 -12.01 6.25 -20.44
CA GLY A 158 -11.87 7.66 -20.03
C GLY A 158 -10.49 7.99 -19.44
N ASP A 159 -10.47 9.02 -18.59
CA ASP A 159 -9.26 9.53 -17.93
C ASP A 159 -8.47 8.45 -17.15
N GLU A 160 -9.17 7.50 -16.51
CA GLU A 160 -8.52 6.39 -15.79
C GLU A 160 -7.86 5.41 -16.75
N GLY A 161 -8.46 5.16 -17.92
CA GLY A 161 -7.87 4.33 -18.96
C GLY A 161 -6.58 4.93 -19.51
N LEU A 162 -6.52 6.25 -19.68
CA LEU A 162 -5.28 6.95 -20.07
C LEU A 162 -4.20 6.80 -19.01
N LEU A 163 -4.55 6.94 -17.73
CA LEU A 163 -3.60 6.74 -16.63
C LEU A 163 -3.11 5.28 -16.55
N SER A 164 -4.02 4.31 -16.71
CA SER A 164 -3.70 2.88 -16.75
C SER A 164 -2.74 2.55 -17.90
N ALA A 165 -2.99 3.10 -19.09
CA ALA A 165 -2.14 2.91 -20.25
C ALA A 165 -0.74 3.51 -20.06
N ALA A 166 -0.66 4.73 -19.52
CA ALA A 166 0.62 5.36 -19.17
C ALA A 166 1.39 4.54 -18.13
N TYR A 167 0.68 4.03 -17.11
CA TYR A 167 1.30 3.22 -16.08
C TYR A 167 1.82 1.89 -16.62
N ALA A 168 1.02 1.21 -17.45
CA ALA A 168 1.41 0.00 -18.14
C ALA A 168 2.67 0.23 -18.99
N ALA A 169 2.75 1.34 -19.72
CA ALA A 169 3.89 1.67 -20.56
C ALA A 169 5.20 1.84 -19.75
N GLU A 170 5.13 2.45 -18.56
CA GLU A 170 6.30 2.61 -17.70
C GLU A 170 6.68 1.32 -16.97
N ILE A 171 5.71 0.60 -16.38
CA ILE A 171 6.00 -0.60 -15.59
C ILE A 171 6.48 -1.77 -16.46
N GLN A 172 6.05 -1.86 -17.72
CA GLN A 172 6.54 -2.88 -18.66
C GLN A 172 8.04 -2.74 -18.96
N LYS A 173 8.64 -1.58 -18.70
CA LYS A 173 10.09 -1.37 -18.81
C LYS A 173 10.85 -2.02 -17.65
N LEU A 174 10.17 -2.35 -16.56
CA LEU A 174 10.74 -3.00 -15.38
C LEU A 174 10.57 -4.52 -15.49
N SER A 175 11.67 -5.24 -15.75
CA SER A 175 11.65 -6.71 -15.81
C SER A 175 11.44 -7.39 -14.45
N SER A 176 11.68 -6.66 -13.35
CA SER A 176 11.69 -7.20 -11.98
C SER A 176 10.33 -7.20 -11.31
N VAL A 177 9.29 -6.66 -11.96
CA VAL A 177 7.95 -6.49 -11.38
C VAL A 177 6.91 -7.08 -12.31
N ARG A 178 6.06 -7.96 -11.78
CA ARG A 178 4.90 -8.47 -12.53
C ARG A 178 3.78 -7.45 -12.49
N TYR A 179 3.22 -7.12 -13.66
CA TYR A 179 2.09 -6.22 -13.79
C TYR A 179 0.84 -6.97 -14.26
N VAL A 180 -0.29 -6.74 -13.59
CA VAL A 180 -1.59 -7.33 -13.91
C VAL A 180 -2.64 -6.22 -13.98
N SER A 181 -3.28 -6.06 -15.14
CA SER A 181 -4.32 -5.05 -15.37
C SER A 181 -5.70 -5.69 -15.49
N PHE A 182 -6.58 -5.43 -14.53
CA PHE A 182 -7.90 -6.02 -14.41
C PHE A 182 -8.97 -4.92 -14.32
N ASP A 183 -9.89 -4.86 -15.30
CA ASP A 183 -10.95 -3.85 -15.29
C ASP A 183 -12.04 -4.25 -14.28
N PHE A 184 -11.87 -3.81 -13.03
CA PHE A 184 -12.78 -4.18 -11.95
C PHE A 184 -14.21 -3.70 -12.19
N HIS A 185 -14.38 -2.50 -12.78
CA HIS A 185 -15.70 -1.93 -13.02
C HIS A 185 -16.48 -2.70 -14.08
N HIS A 186 -15.79 -3.15 -15.14
CA HIS A 186 -16.40 -3.98 -16.16
C HIS A 186 -16.65 -5.40 -15.65
N CYS A 187 -15.67 -6.03 -14.99
CA CYS A 187 -15.75 -7.43 -14.60
C CYS A 187 -16.62 -7.68 -13.37
N CYS A 188 -16.60 -6.79 -12.36
CA CYS A 188 -17.35 -6.97 -11.11
C CYS A 188 -18.54 -6.02 -10.97
N GLY A 189 -18.88 -5.28 -12.02
CA GLY A 189 -20.09 -4.44 -12.05
C GLY A 189 -21.36 -5.25 -11.84
N GLY A 190 -22.33 -4.70 -11.09
CA GLY A 190 -23.63 -5.34 -10.87
C GLY A 190 -23.66 -6.47 -9.82
N SER A 191 -22.76 -6.44 -8.83
CA SER A 191 -22.68 -7.41 -7.71
C SER A 191 -22.16 -8.80 -8.05
N ASN A 192 -21.51 -8.97 -9.22
CA ASN A 192 -20.89 -10.23 -9.62
C ASN A 192 -19.47 -10.35 -9.05
N PHE A 193 -19.39 -10.55 -7.73
CA PHE A 193 -18.12 -10.72 -7.02
C PHE A 193 -17.42 -12.04 -7.34
N ASP A 194 -18.11 -13.01 -7.94
CA ASP A 194 -17.51 -14.27 -8.40
C ASP A 194 -16.40 -14.03 -9.43
N ASN A 195 -16.49 -12.93 -10.20
CA ASN A 195 -15.45 -12.55 -11.16
C ASN A 195 -14.15 -12.07 -10.51
N ILE A 196 -14.11 -11.83 -9.19
CA ILE A 196 -12.83 -11.65 -8.46
C ILE A 196 -12.01 -12.92 -8.50
N GLN A 197 -12.65 -14.10 -8.57
CA GLN A 197 -11.93 -15.37 -8.71
C GLN A 197 -11.05 -15.37 -9.96
N LEU A 198 -11.48 -14.75 -11.06
CA LEU A 198 -10.68 -14.61 -12.28
C LEU A 198 -9.38 -13.82 -12.05
N LEU A 199 -9.43 -12.79 -11.20
CA LEU A 199 -8.23 -12.06 -10.79
C LEU A 199 -7.37 -12.92 -9.88
N TYR A 200 -7.98 -13.60 -8.89
CA TYR A 200 -7.25 -14.50 -7.99
C TYR A 200 -6.51 -15.58 -8.77
N ASP A 201 -7.15 -16.23 -9.73
CA ASP A 201 -6.55 -17.28 -10.56
C ASP A 201 -5.34 -16.78 -11.36
N GLN A 202 -5.32 -15.50 -11.76
CA GLN A 202 -4.17 -14.88 -12.46
C GLN A 202 -2.97 -14.62 -11.56
N ILE A 203 -3.19 -14.45 -10.26
CA ILE A 203 -2.16 -14.05 -9.28
C ILE A 203 -1.93 -15.09 -8.19
N ALA A 204 -2.64 -16.23 -8.23
CA ALA A 204 -2.60 -17.28 -7.21
C ALA A 204 -1.17 -17.80 -6.99
N GLU A 205 -0.43 -18.08 -8.07
CA GLU A 205 0.98 -18.49 -7.97
C GLU A 205 1.86 -17.42 -7.32
N ASP A 206 1.57 -16.14 -7.55
CA ASP A 206 2.33 -15.05 -6.96
C ASP A 206 1.98 -14.85 -5.48
N PHE A 207 0.71 -15.08 -5.11
CA PHE A 207 0.26 -15.10 -3.72
C PHE A 207 0.96 -16.20 -2.93
N GLU A 208 1.08 -17.40 -3.49
CA GLU A 208 1.81 -18.51 -2.87
C GLU A 208 3.31 -18.21 -2.72
N LYS A 209 3.93 -17.58 -3.72
CA LYS A 209 5.35 -17.16 -3.67
C LYS A 209 5.62 -16.07 -2.63
N ASN A 210 4.70 -15.13 -2.47
CA ASN A 210 4.83 -14.05 -1.47
C ASN A 210 4.66 -14.57 -0.04
N GLY A 211 3.89 -15.64 0.14
CA GLY A 211 3.83 -16.42 1.37
C GLY A 211 3.25 -15.68 2.58
N TRP A 212 3.33 -16.33 3.74
CA TRP A 212 2.95 -15.82 5.06
C TRP A 212 4.20 -15.78 5.94
N ALA A 213 4.29 -14.78 6.81
CA ALA A 213 5.32 -14.78 7.84
C ALA A 213 4.80 -15.58 9.05
N ASP A 214 5.33 -16.78 9.25
CA ASP A 214 4.93 -17.66 10.35
C ASP A 214 5.96 -17.62 11.50
N THR A 215 5.46 -17.53 12.72
CA THR A 215 6.28 -17.64 13.94
C THR A 215 5.67 -18.66 14.90
N PHE A 216 6.50 -19.57 15.41
CA PHE A 216 6.14 -20.52 16.45
C PHE A 216 6.51 -19.92 17.82
N SER A 217 5.61 -20.03 18.80
CA SER A 217 5.89 -19.63 20.18
C SER A 217 6.48 -20.77 21.01
#